data_AF-A0A699ZZ75-F1
#
_entry.id   AF-A0A699ZZ75-F1
#
_cell.length_a   1.000
_cell.length_b   1.000
_cell.length_c   1.000
_cell.angle_alpha   90.00
_cell.angle_beta   90.00
_cell.angle_gamma   90.00
#
_symmetry.space_group_name_H-M   'P 1'
#
loop_
_entity.id
_entity.type
_entity.pdbx_description
1 polymer ?
#
loop_
_entity_poly.entity_id
_entity_poly.type
_entity_poly.pdbx_seq_one_letter_code
_entity_poly.pdbx_strand_id
1 'polypeptide(L)'
;MASASKPSKWLAINPGKRWTEVFFLLYSPFWIVWALCIIVPFQLYEHAGDWGYMLIGTAAAAPCIILPVLLQSKANVWIAIFSFIGNYFWTHYFYVLLGASYTFKSFRLNDVPICLYLMTHAYFCFYHALANVCIRRVGHLFAGSHSAVKTLAKAALVLGLSYATAYGETLTIAHFPYYTFVDHAAMYRTGSLFYALYFCVSFPMFFRIDEA
;
A
#
# COMPACT_ATOMS: atom_id res chain seq x y z
N MET A 1 30.18 27.52 -3.75
CA MET A 1 28.74 27.83 -3.84
C MET A 1 28.05 26.63 -4.49
N ALA A 2 27.38 25.79 -3.70
CA ALA A 2 26.59 24.70 -4.26
C ALA A 2 25.41 25.29 -5.01
N SER A 3 25.31 24.97 -6.31
CA SER A 3 24.14 25.26 -7.13
C SER A 3 22.91 24.73 -6.40
N ALA A 4 22.00 25.62 -5.99
CA ALA A 4 20.71 25.21 -5.46
C ALA A 4 19.94 24.51 -6.60
N SER A 5 20.09 23.19 -6.68
CA SER A 5 19.41 22.37 -7.68
C SER A 5 17.92 22.63 -7.58
N LYS A 6 17.26 22.95 -8.70
CA LYS A 6 15.81 23.13 -8.74
C LYS A 6 15.13 21.93 -8.06
N PRO A 7 14.18 22.16 -7.13
CA PRO A 7 13.52 21.07 -6.43
C PRO A 7 12.87 20.10 -7.43
N SER A 8 13.04 18.80 -7.19
CA SER A 8 12.50 17.76 -8.05
C SER A 8 10.98 17.85 -8.12
N LYS A 9 10.41 17.68 -9.32
CA LYS A 9 8.96 17.66 -9.52
C LYS A 9 8.30 16.34 -9.13
N TRP A 10 9.12 15.31 -8.87
CA TRP A 10 8.69 13.91 -8.78
C TRP A 10 9.19 13.18 -7.54
N LEU A 11 10.07 13.79 -6.74
CA LEU A 11 10.68 13.17 -5.57
C LEU A 11 10.70 14.15 -4.41
N ALA A 12 10.63 13.65 -3.17
CA ALA A 12 10.67 14.47 -1.97
C ALA A 12 11.92 15.36 -1.89
N ILE A 13 11.85 16.49 -1.19
CA ILE A 13 13.00 17.38 -0.97
C ILE A 13 13.93 16.77 0.08
N ASN A 14 13.36 16.29 1.18
CA ASN A 14 14.10 15.59 2.22
C ASN A 14 14.83 14.35 1.67
N PRO A 15 16.15 14.21 1.90
CA PRO A 15 16.96 13.15 1.31
C PRO A 15 16.58 11.75 1.84
N GLY A 16 16.24 11.61 3.12
CA GLY A 16 15.85 10.34 3.73
C GLY A 16 14.52 9.84 3.19
N LYS A 17 13.52 10.72 3.10
CA LYS A 17 12.24 10.41 2.45
C LYS A 17 12.42 10.09 0.98
N ARG A 18 13.17 10.91 0.24
CA ARG A 18 13.45 10.68 -1.19
C ARG A 18 14.05 9.30 -1.42
N TRP A 19 15.09 8.94 -0.67
CA TRP A 19 15.73 7.64 -0.80
C TRP A 19 14.74 6.51 -0.53
N THR A 20 13.94 6.64 0.54
CA THR A 20 12.93 5.64 0.93
C THR A 20 11.89 5.44 -0.18
N GLU A 21 11.35 6.53 -0.74
CA GLU A 21 10.38 6.48 -1.83
C GLU A 21 10.97 5.83 -3.09
N VAL A 22 12.19 6.21 -3.47
CA VAL A 22 12.87 5.62 -4.63
C VAL A 22 13.09 4.13 -4.42
N PHE A 23 13.54 3.74 -3.22
CA PHE A 23 13.72 2.34 -2.87
C PHE A 23 12.39 1.58 -2.99
N PHE A 24 11.29 2.07 -2.40
CA PHE A 24 9.98 1.43 -2.50
C PHE A 24 9.50 1.31 -3.94
N LEU A 25 9.73 2.31 -4.79
CA LEU A 25 9.34 2.29 -6.20
C LEU A 25 10.15 1.28 -7.02
N LEU A 26 11.43 1.07 -6.70
CA LEU A 26 12.32 0.17 -7.44
C LEU A 26 12.23 -1.27 -6.94
N TYR A 27 12.13 -1.47 -5.63
CA TYR A 27 12.06 -2.78 -5.01
C TYR A 27 10.69 -3.43 -5.19
N SER A 28 9.61 -2.64 -5.24
CA SER A 28 8.26 -3.21 -5.33
C SER A 28 7.99 -4.02 -6.59
N PRO A 29 8.37 -3.58 -7.80
CA PRO A 29 8.28 -4.41 -8.99
C PRO A 29 8.99 -5.76 -8.85
N PHE A 30 10.15 -5.81 -8.18
CA PHE A 30 10.87 -7.07 -7.98
C PHE A 30 10.05 -8.08 -7.18
N TRP A 31 9.46 -7.68 -6.05
CA TRP A 31 8.70 -8.62 -5.24
C TRP A 31 7.31 -8.91 -5.78
N ILE A 32 6.67 -7.95 -6.44
CA ILE A 32 5.40 -8.15 -7.13
C ILE A 32 5.57 -9.16 -8.26
N VAL A 33 6.68 -9.11 -9.02
CA VAL A 33 6.95 -10.06 -10.10
C VAL A 33 7.07 -11.49 -9.57
N TRP A 34 7.88 -11.75 -8.54
CA TRP A 34 7.94 -13.13 -8.03
C TRP A 34 6.62 -13.56 -7.38
N ALA A 35 5.89 -12.66 -6.71
CA ALA A 35 4.62 -13.02 -6.08
C ALA A 35 3.53 -13.33 -7.12
N LEU A 36 3.27 -12.40 -8.05
CA LEU A 36 2.14 -12.49 -8.98
C LEU A 36 2.47 -13.18 -10.30
N CYS A 37 3.75 -13.24 -10.70
CA CYS A 37 4.16 -13.89 -11.96
C CYS A 37 4.84 -15.24 -11.76
N ILE A 38 5.22 -15.60 -10.53
CA ILE A 38 5.82 -16.91 -10.22
C ILE A 38 4.98 -17.67 -9.20
N ILE A 39 4.75 -17.14 -7.99
CA ILE A 39 4.04 -17.91 -6.95
C ILE A 39 2.57 -18.16 -7.33
N VAL A 40 1.86 -17.12 -7.77
CA VAL A 40 0.42 -17.24 -8.09
C VAL A 40 0.18 -18.13 -9.33
N PRO A 41 0.83 -17.92 -10.49
CA PRO A 41 0.50 -18.68 -11.71
C PRO A 41 0.91 -20.15 -11.63
N PHE A 42 2.01 -20.45 -10.93
CA PHE A 42 2.47 -21.82 -10.70
C PHE A 42 1.86 -22.46 -9.45
N GLN A 43 0.92 -21.77 -8.78
CA GLN A 43 0.23 -22.24 -7.59
C GLN A 43 1.16 -22.71 -6.46
N LEU A 44 2.36 -22.12 -6.35
CA LEU A 44 3.36 -22.54 -5.35
C LEU A 44 2.86 -22.31 -3.91
N TYR A 45 1.87 -21.43 -3.74
CA TYR A 45 1.20 -21.18 -2.46
C TYR A 45 0.45 -22.40 -1.92
N GLU A 46 0.04 -23.36 -2.77
CA GLU A 46 -0.64 -24.59 -2.36
C GLU A 46 0.25 -25.48 -1.48
N HIS A 47 1.57 -25.43 -1.70
CA HIS A 47 2.55 -26.25 -1.00
C HIS A 47 3.29 -25.50 0.12
N ALA A 48 2.94 -24.23 0.35
CA ALA A 48 3.69 -23.36 1.26
C ALA A 48 3.51 -23.76 2.75
N GLY A 49 2.28 -24.10 3.15
CA GLY A 49 1.93 -24.26 4.56
C GLY A 49 2.20 -23.00 5.39
N ASP A 50 2.12 -23.10 6.71
CA ASP A 50 2.21 -21.93 7.61
C ASP A 50 3.53 -21.17 7.46
N TRP A 51 4.63 -21.90 7.42
CA TRP A 51 5.97 -21.33 7.31
C TRP A 51 6.29 -20.79 5.91
N GLY A 52 5.79 -21.43 4.84
CA GLY A 52 5.98 -20.93 3.48
C GLY A 52 5.25 -19.61 3.28
N TYR A 53 4.01 -19.47 3.79
CA TYR A 53 3.31 -18.17 3.76
C TYR A 53 4.04 -17.09 4.56
N MET A 54 4.61 -17.44 5.73
CA MET A 54 5.45 -16.51 6.48
C MET A 54 6.71 -16.11 5.73
N LEU A 55 7.36 -17.05 5.05
CA LEU A 55 8.54 -16.78 4.24
C LEU A 55 8.19 -15.83 3.08
N ILE A 56 7.07 -16.05 2.40
CA ILE A 56 6.57 -15.17 1.33
C ILE A 56 6.37 -13.75 1.86
N GLY A 57 5.60 -13.60 2.95
CA GLY A 57 5.36 -12.30 3.56
C GLY A 57 6.65 -11.60 4.00
N THR A 58 7.53 -12.34 4.66
CA THR A 58 8.81 -11.80 5.17
C THR A 58 9.75 -11.44 4.04
N ALA A 59 9.83 -12.23 2.97
CA ALA A 59 10.69 -11.97 1.83
C ALA A 59 10.30 -10.68 1.10
N ALA A 60 9.00 -10.37 1.01
CA ALA A 60 8.50 -9.10 0.46
C ALA A 60 8.69 -7.92 1.43
N ALA A 61 8.44 -8.12 2.73
CA ALA A 61 8.38 -7.04 3.70
C ALA A 61 9.75 -6.66 4.29
N ALA A 62 10.68 -7.62 4.45
CA ALA A 62 11.91 -7.41 5.20
C ALA A 62 12.77 -6.26 4.64
N PRO A 63 12.99 -6.14 3.31
CA PRO A 63 13.74 -4.99 2.78
C PRO A 63 13.01 -3.65 3.01
N CYS A 64 11.67 -3.66 2.96
CA CYS A 64 10.83 -2.49 3.26
C CYS A 64 10.82 -2.10 4.74
N ILE A 65 11.18 -3.01 5.65
CA ILE A 65 11.25 -2.74 7.10
C ILE A 65 12.68 -2.36 7.50
N ILE A 66 13.65 -3.19 7.15
CA ILE A 66 15.04 -3.07 7.62
C ILE A 66 15.68 -1.80 7.08
N LEU A 67 15.61 -1.56 5.77
CA LEU A 67 16.35 -0.46 5.15
C LEU A 67 15.86 0.93 5.58
N PRO A 68 14.54 1.21 5.65
CA PRO A 68 14.08 2.53 6.10
C PRO A 68 14.28 2.76 7.61
N VAL A 69 14.34 1.70 8.43
CA VAL A 69 14.68 1.83 9.87
C VAL A 69 16.13 2.27 10.04
N LEU A 70 17.06 1.70 9.28
CA LEU A 70 18.47 2.12 9.29
C LEU A 70 18.66 3.58 8.86
N LEU A 71 17.71 4.13 8.11
CA LEU A 71 17.71 5.51 7.62
C LEU A 71 16.74 6.44 8.37
N GLN A 72 16.16 5.99 9.48
CA GLN A 72 15.28 6.76 10.38
C GLN A 72 14.08 7.42 9.66
N SER A 73 13.46 6.71 8.72
CA SER A 73 12.30 7.22 7.97
C SER A 73 11.01 7.17 8.78
N LYS A 74 10.51 8.32 9.28
CA LYS A 74 9.22 8.38 10.01
C LYS A 74 8.05 7.98 9.13
N ALA A 75 8.18 8.20 7.82
CA ALA A 75 7.20 7.78 6.83
C ALA A 75 6.97 6.26 6.85
N ASN A 76 8.01 5.44 7.10
CA ASN A 76 7.84 3.98 7.20
C ASN A 76 7.16 3.56 8.52
N VAL A 77 7.38 4.31 9.61
CA VAL A 77 6.69 4.10 10.88
C VAL A 77 5.18 4.34 10.72
N TRP A 78 4.80 5.39 9.97
CA TRP A 78 3.40 5.62 9.61
C TRP A 78 2.82 4.41 8.87
N ILE A 79 3.51 3.88 7.87
CA ILE A 79 3.05 2.68 7.15
C ILE A 79 2.94 1.48 8.08
N ALA A 80 3.88 1.27 9.01
CA ALA A 80 3.81 0.14 9.95
C ALA A 80 2.56 0.23 10.85
N ILE A 81 2.31 1.40 11.44
CA ILE A 81 1.12 1.65 12.27
C ILE A 81 -0.15 1.47 11.45
N PHE A 82 -0.18 2.04 10.25
CA PHE A 82 -1.34 1.99 9.38
C PHE A 82 -1.60 0.55 8.88
N SER A 83 -0.59 -0.16 8.39
CA SER A 83 -0.69 -1.58 8.03
C SER A 83 -1.24 -2.42 9.19
N PHE A 84 -0.76 -2.20 10.41
CA PHE A 84 -1.25 -2.90 11.59
C PHE A 84 -2.72 -2.61 11.88
N ILE A 85 -3.13 -1.33 11.89
CA ILE A 85 -4.53 -0.94 12.16
C ILE A 85 -5.46 -1.52 11.10
N GLY A 86 -5.06 -1.47 9.82
CA GLY A 86 -5.83 -1.99 8.70
C GLY A 86 -6.09 -3.49 8.85
N ASN A 87 -5.04 -4.26 9.11
CA ASN A 87 -5.17 -5.71 9.27
C ASN A 87 -5.86 -6.09 10.59
N TYR A 88 -5.50 -5.48 11.72
CA TYR A 88 -6.01 -5.90 13.03
C TYR A 88 -7.47 -5.48 13.28
N PHE A 89 -7.86 -4.28 12.86
CA PHE A 89 -9.20 -3.75 13.13
C PHE A 89 -10.08 -3.71 11.87
N TRP A 90 -9.56 -3.14 10.78
CA TRP A 90 -10.39 -2.85 9.61
C TRP A 90 -10.76 -4.10 8.81
N THR A 91 -9.91 -5.13 8.79
CA THR A 91 -10.23 -6.38 8.09
C THR A 91 -11.51 -7.04 8.62
N HIS A 92 -11.82 -6.92 9.92
CA HIS A 92 -13.06 -7.44 10.49
C HIS A 92 -14.32 -6.74 9.97
N TYR A 93 -14.20 -5.51 9.48
CA TYR A 93 -15.31 -4.86 8.78
C TYR A 93 -15.73 -5.67 7.55
N PHE A 94 -14.77 -6.16 6.75
CA PHE A 94 -15.08 -7.02 5.61
C PHE A 94 -15.61 -8.38 6.04
N TYR A 95 -15.14 -8.93 7.15
CA TYR A 95 -15.65 -10.20 7.68
C TYR A 95 -17.13 -10.10 8.05
N VAL A 96 -17.51 -9.02 8.74
CA VAL A 96 -18.89 -8.82 9.18
C VAL A 96 -19.80 -8.38 8.03
N LEU A 97 -19.37 -7.39 7.23
CA LEU A 97 -20.24 -6.82 6.20
C LEU A 97 -20.38 -7.72 4.98
N LEU A 98 -19.30 -8.36 4.55
CA LEU A 98 -19.24 -9.09 3.27
C LEU A 98 -19.17 -10.62 3.47
N GLY A 99 -19.15 -11.08 4.72
CA GLY A 99 -18.92 -12.48 5.05
C GLY A 99 -17.56 -12.97 4.55
N ALA A 100 -16.57 -12.07 4.47
CA ALA A 100 -15.25 -12.40 3.95
C ALA A 100 -14.48 -13.29 4.94
N SER A 101 -13.66 -14.22 4.46
CA SER A 101 -12.81 -15.03 5.34
C SER A 101 -11.61 -15.62 4.61
N TYR A 102 -10.46 -15.66 5.29
CA TYR A 102 -9.28 -16.39 4.82
C TYR A 102 -9.35 -17.84 5.27
N THR A 103 -9.23 -18.79 4.33
CA THR A 103 -9.40 -20.22 4.60
C THR A 103 -8.09 -21.03 4.55
N PHE A 104 -6.99 -20.43 4.08
CA PHE A 104 -5.69 -21.10 4.02
C PHE A 104 -5.04 -21.24 5.40
N LYS A 105 -4.20 -22.27 5.53
CA LYS A 105 -3.43 -22.56 6.74
C LYS A 105 -2.35 -21.50 6.94
N SER A 106 -2.35 -20.86 8.11
CA SER A 106 -1.39 -19.80 8.44
C SER A 106 -1.34 -19.58 9.95
N PHE A 107 -0.23 -19.00 10.41
CA PHE A 107 -0.22 -18.34 11.71
C PHE A 107 -1.12 -17.11 11.66
N ARG A 108 -1.95 -16.93 12.68
CA ARG A 108 -2.99 -15.89 12.70
C ARG A 108 -2.86 -14.99 13.92
N LEU A 109 -3.24 -13.73 13.73
CA LEU A 109 -3.44 -12.75 14.77
C LEU A 109 -4.84 -12.16 14.55
N ASN A 110 -5.73 -12.28 15.54
CA ASN A 110 -7.11 -11.82 15.43
C ASN A 110 -7.81 -12.36 14.16
N ASP A 111 -7.71 -13.67 13.92
CA ASP A 111 -8.21 -14.38 12.72
C ASP A 111 -7.60 -13.98 11.37
N VAL A 112 -6.77 -12.94 11.32
CA VAL A 112 -6.07 -12.51 10.11
C VAL A 112 -4.71 -13.22 10.00
N PRO A 113 -4.40 -13.87 8.87
CA PRO A 113 -3.07 -14.46 8.61
C PRO A 113 -1.93 -13.43 8.78
N ILE A 114 -0.92 -13.76 9.60
CA ILE A 114 0.21 -12.87 9.90
C ILE A 114 1.00 -12.52 8.62
N CYS A 115 1.09 -13.45 7.66
CA CYS A 115 1.73 -13.19 6.37
C CYS A 115 1.08 -12.01 5.61
N LEU A 116 -0.21 -11.74 5.82
CA LEU A 116 -0.90 -10.62 5.19
C LEU A 116 -0.55 -9.28 5.83
N TYR A 117 -0.22 -9.23 7.13
CA TYR A 117 0.32 -8.02 7.73
C TYR A 117 1.65 -7.61 7.07
N LEU A 118 2.49 -8.61 6.79
CA LEU A 118 3.78 -8.43 6.11
C LEU A 118 3.58 -8.01 4.65
N MET A 119 2.75 -8.74 3.90
CA MET A 119 2.44 -8.39 2.51
C MET A 119 1.80 -7.00 2.39
N THR A 120 0.86 -6.67 3.28
CA THR A 120 0.23 -5.34 3.33
C THR A 120 1.27 -4.25 3.55
N HIS A 121 2.24 -4.46 4.44
CA HIS A 121 3.33 -3.49 4.65
C HIS A 121 4.09 -3.23 3.35
N ALA A 122 4.46 -4.29 2.61
CA ALA A 122 5.17 -4.16 1.33
C ALA A 122 4.31 -3.44 0.26
N TYR A 123 3.04 -3.83 0.11
CA TYR A 123 2.09 -3.17 -0.79
C TYR A 123 1.89 -1.70 -0.43
N PHE A 124 1.69 -1.38 0.84
CA PHE A 124 1.50 0.00 1.26
C PHE A 124 2.74 0.85 1.03
N CYS A 125 3.95 0.32 1.23
CA CYS A 125 5.18 1.01 0.86
C CYS A 125 5.16 1.43 -0.62
N PHE A 126 4.75 0.53 -1.51
CA PHE A 126 4.62 0.82 -2.94
C PHE A 126 3.56 1.89 -3.21
N TYR A 127 2.33 1.67 -2.75
CA TYR A 127 1.19 2.54 -3.06
C TYR A 127 1.40 3.97 -2.59
N HIS A 128 1.94 4.14 -1.39
CA HIS A 128 2.17 5.46 -0.82
C HIS A 128 3.33 6.19 -1.52
N ALA A 129 4.40 5.47 -1.88
CA ALA A 129 5.48 6.06 -2.67
C ALA A 129 4.99 6.50 -4.06
N LEU A 130 4.17 5.67 -4.72
CA LEU A 130 3.56 6.00 -6.01
C LEU A 130 2.58 7.17 -5.91
N ALA A 131 1.74 7.19 -4.88
CA ALA A 131 0.81 8.29 -4.62
C ALA A 131 1.54 9.62 -4.42
N ASN A 132 2.66 9.64 -3.68
CA ASN A 132 3.45 10.85 -3.49
C ASN A 132 4.00 11.40 -4.82
N VAL A 133 4.46 10.53 -5.73
CA VAL A 133 4.87 10.91 -7.10
C VAL A 133 3.75 11.66 -7.81
N CYS A 134 2.54 11.12 -7.80
CA CYS A 134 1.37 11.72 -8.42
C CYS A 134 0.95 13.04 -7.74
N ILE A 135 0.92 13.08 -6.40
CA ILE A 135 0.53 14.26 -5.61
C ILE A 135 1.49 15.42 -5.87
N ARG A 136 2.81 15.17 -5.91
CA ARG A 136 3.81 16.19 -6.26
C ARG A 136 3.61 16.67 -7.68
N ARG A 137 3.39 15.77 -8.63
CA ARG A 137 3.19 16.13 -10.04
C ARG A 137 1.99 17.05 -10.23
N VAL A 138 0.84 16.71 -9.66
CA VAL A 138 -0.36 17.57 -9.67
C VAL A 138 -0.11 18.89 -8.94
N GLY A 139 0.59 18.85 -7.81
CA GLY A 139 0.98 20.06 -7.09
C GLY A 139 1.81 21.05 -7.92
N HIS A 140 2.70 20.55 -8.78
CA HIS A 140 3.48 21.35 -9.71
C HIS A 140 2.69 21.80 -10.95
N LEU A 141 1.83 20.94 -11.50
CA LEU A 141 0.99 21.28 -12.66
C LEU A 141 0.08 22.48 -12.35
N PHE A 142 -0.47 22.54 -11.14
CA PHE A 142 -1.37 23.61 -10.69
C PHE A 142 -0.67 24.66 -9.81
N ALA A 143 0.66 24.80 -9.91
CA ALA A 143 1.42 25.71 -9.04
C ALA A 143 1.07 27.20 -9.26
N GLY A 144 0.71 27.59 -10.49
CA GLY A 144 0.29 28.95 -10.83
C GLY A 144 -1.23 29.19 -10.76
N SER A 145 -2.02 28.18 -10.39
CA SER A 145 -3.48 28.28 -10.30
C SER A 145 -3.93 28.80 -8.93
N HIS A 146 -5.17 29.26 -8.82
CA HIS A 146 -5.78 29.63 -7.54
C HIS A 146 -5.71 28.46 -6.54
N SER A 147 -5.42 28.76 -5.27
CA SER A 147 -5.38 27.79 -4.16
C SER A 147 -6.56 26.80 -4.12
N ALA A 148 -7.80 27.24 -4.40
CA ALA A 148 -8.97 26.38 -4.46
C ALA A 148 -8.85 25.30 -5.55
N VAL A 149 -8.44 25.71 -6.76
CA VAL A 149 -8.22 24.78 -7.90
C VAL A 149 -7.12 23.78 -7.56
N LYS A 150 -6.01 24.23 -6.98
CA LYS A 150 -4.91 23.35 -6.56
C LYS A 150 -5.36 22.34 -5.50
N THR A 151 -6.19 22.76 -4.56
CA THR A 151 -6.73 21.90 -3.49
C THR A 151 -7.70 20.87 -4.07
N LEU A 152 -8.63 21.31 -4.91
CA LEU A 152 -9.59 20.43 -5.59
C LEU A 152 -8.87 19.41 -6.49
N ALA A 153 -7.86 19.82 -7.25
CA ALA A 153 -7.09 18.92 -8.09
C ALA A 153 -6.36 17.83 -7.27
N LYS A 154 -5.76 18.21 -6.13
CA LYS A 154 -5.13 17.25 -5.21
C LYS A 154 -6.15 16.32 -4.56
N ALA A 155 -7.30 16.85 -4.12
CA ALA A 155 -8.36 16.05 -3.52
C ALA A 155 -8.93 15.04 -4.51
N ALA A 156 -9.25 15.47 -5.74
CA ALA A 156 -9.71 14.60 -6.81
C ALA A 156 -8.68 13.51 -7.14
N LEU A 157 -7.39 13.85 -7.21
CA LEU A 157 -6.33 12.87 -7.40
C LEU A 157 -6.31 11.84 -6.26
N VAL A 158 -6.32 12.29 -4.99
CA VAL A 158 -6.28 11.39 -3.83
C VAL A 158 -7.48 10.45 -3.83
N LEU A 159 -8.69 10.98 -4.07
CA LEU A 159 -9.91 10.16 -4.16
C LEU A 159 -9.80 9.12 -5.28
N GLY A 160 -9.35 9.54 -6.47
CA GLY A 160 -9.17 8.66 -7.63
C GLY A 160 -8.13 7.57 -7.39
N LEU A 161 -6.95 7.92 -6.86
CA LEU A 161 -5.89 6.96 -6.54
C LEU A 161 -6.32 5.99 -5.43
N SER A 162 -7.03 6.49 -4.43
CA SER A 162 -7.49 5.67 -3.30
C SER A 162 -8.48 4.61 -3.76
N TYR A 163 -9.46 5.01 -4.58
CA TYR A 163 -10.42 4.08 -5.15
C TYR A 163 -9.76 3.10 -6.12
N ALA A 164 -8.88 3.57 -7.01
CA ALA A 164 -8.18 2.70 -7.95
C ALA A 164 -7.30 1.66 -7.24
N THR A 165 -6.59 2.05 -6.18
CA THR A 165 -5.76 1.13 -5.37
C THR A 165 -6.62 0.10 -4.67
N ALA A 166 -7.66 0.54 -3.94
CA ALA A 166 -8.57 -0.35 -3.24
C ALA A 166 -9.28 -1.33 -4.19
N TYR A 167 -9.74 -0.85 -5.34
CA TYR A 167 -10.38 -1.70 -6.34
C TYR A 167 -9.40 -2.69 -6.97
N GLY A 168 -8.16 -2.27 -7.24
CA GLY A 168 -7.09 -3.15 -7.74
C GLY A 168 -6.77 -4.27 -6.75
N GLU A 169 -6.65 -3.96 -5.47
CA GLU A 169 -6.46 -4.98 -4.43
C GLU A 169 -7.65 -5.93 -4.33
N THR A 170 -8.87 -5.39 -4.29
CA THR A 170 -10.10 -6.19 -4.31
C THR A 170 -10.13 -7.14 -5.51
N LEU A 171 -9.76 -6.66 -6.70
CA LEU A 171 -9.66 -7.52 -7.88
C LEU A 171 -8.63 -8.63 -7.68
N THR A 172 -7.42 -8.33 -7.24
CA THR A 172 -6.38 -9.36 -7.08
C THR A 172 -6.77 -10.40 -6.03
N ILE A 173 -7.33 -9.98 -4.90
CA ILE A 173 -7.65 -10.88 -3.80
C ILE A 173 -8.93 -11.67 -4.04
N ALA A 174 -9.87 -11.14 -4.82
CA ALA A 174 -11.10 -11.85 -5.19
C ALA A 174 -10.86 -13.06 -6.10
N HIS A 175 -9.69 -13.13 -6.76
CA HIS A 175 -9.28 -14.28 -7.55
C HIS A 175 -8.43 -15.29 -6.75
N PHE A 176 -8.11 -14.99 -5.49
CA PHE A 176 -7.38 -15.91 -4.64
C PHE A 176 -8.35 -16.96 -4.05
N PRO A 177 -8.15 -18.27 -4.30
CA PRO A 177 -9.13 -19.30 -3.95
C PRO A 177 -9.38 -19.44 -2.44
N TYR A 178 -8.43 -18.97 -1.61
CA TYR A 178 -8.51 -19.05 -0.16
C TYR A 178 -8.99 -17.76 0.50
N TYR A 179 -9.62 -16.87 -0.26
CA TYR A 179 -10.35 -15.73 0.29
C TYR A 179 -11.78 -15.74 -0.24
N THR A 180 -12.71 -16.14 0.63
CA THR A 180 -14.11 -16.37 0.28
C THR A 180 -14.98 -15.19 0.66
N PHE A 181 -16.03 -14.90 -0.12
CA PHE A 181 -17.05 -13.88 0.18
C PHE A 181 -18.44 -14.43 -0.10
N VAL A 182 -19.46 -13.84 0.51
CA VAL A 182 -20.86 -14.17 0.23
C VAL A 182 -21.34 -13.56 -1.09
N ASP A 183 -20.97 -12.29 -1.34
CA ASP A 183 -21.38 -11.55 -2.55
C ASP A 183 -20.18 -10.81 -3.16
N HIS A 184 -19.70 -11.32 -4.30
CA HIS A 184 -18.61 -10.71 -5.06
C HIS A 184 -18.97 -9.34 -5.63
N ALA A 185 -20.23 -9.09 -6.02
CA ALA A 185 -20.64 -7.79 -6.55
C ALA A 185 -20.64 -6.73 -5.44
N ALA A 186 -21.07 -7.10 -4.23
CA ALA A 186 -20.97 -6.24 -3.06
C ALA A 186 -19.51 -5.97 -2.67
N MET A 187 -18.61 -6.95 -2.78
CA MET A 187 -17.18 -6.76 -2.54
C MET A 187 -16.57 -5.75 -3.52
N TYR A 188 -16.86 -5.86 -4.82
CA TYR A 188 -16.32 -4.94 -5.81
C TYR A 188 -16.82 -3.50 -5.64
N ARG A 189 -18.10 -3.30 -5.30
CA ARG A 189 -18.69 -1.95 -5.17
C ARG A 189 -18.51 -1.36 -3.78
N THR A 190 -19.08 -2.02 -2.78
CA THR A 190 -19.14 -1.54 -1.40
C THR A 190 -17.79 -1.78 -0.71
N GLY A 191 -17.24 -2.99 -0.83
CA GLY A 191 -15.94 -3.33 -0.25
C GLY A 191 -14.82 -2.38 -0.69
N SER A 192 -14.66 -2.18 -2.00
CA SER A 192 -13.65 -1.25 -2.54
C SER A 192 -13.87 0.20 -2.09
N LEU A 193 -15.11 0.66 -1.95
CA LEU A 193 -15.39 2.03 -1.48
C LEU A 193 -14.97 2.22 -0.02
N PHE A 194 -15.33 1.28 0.86
CA PHE A 194 -14.92 1.33 2.27
C PHE A 194 -13.42 1.14 2.42
N TYR A 195 -12.81 0.32 1.58
CA TYR A 195 -11.36 0.15 1.59
C TYR A 195 -10.64 1.42 1.11
N ALA A 196 -11.18 2.12 0.11
CA ALA A 196 -10.63 3.37 -0.38
C ALA A 196 -10.55 4.47 0.69
N LEU A 197 -11.45 4.47 1.69
CA LEU A 197 -11.38 5.41 2.83
C LEU A 197 -10.02 5.36 3.54
N TYR A 198 -9.41 4.18 3.59
CA TYR A 198 -8.10 3.96 4.18
C TYR A 198 -7.02 4.80 3.47
N PHE A 199 -6.97 4.70 2.15
CA PHE A 199 -6.01 5.43 1.33
C PHE A 199 -6.33 6.92 1.22
N CYS A 200 -7.60 7.30 1.28
CA CYS A 200 -8.02 8.71 1.29
C CYS A 200 -7.41 9.48 2.47
N VAL A 201 -7.25 8.81 3.61
CA VAL A 201 -6.60 9.38 4.80
C VAL A 201 -5.08 9.24 4.73
N SER A 202 -4.58 8.07 4.33
CA SER A 202 -3.16 7.77 4.46
C SER A 202 -2.27 8.37 3.37
N PHE A 203 -2.73 8.46 2.12
CA PHE A 203 -1.93 9.08 1.06
C PHE A 203 -1.58 10.54 1.39
N PRO A 204 -2.51 11.42 1.80
CA PRO A 204 -2.15 12.77 2.23
C PRO A 204 -1.25 12.82 3.47
N MET A 205 -1.41 11.89 4.41
CA MET A 205 -0.60 11.87 5.63
C MET A 205 0.84 11.46 5.36
N PHE A 206 1.05 10.36 4.63
CA PHE A 206 2.36 9.94 4.17
C PHE A 206 3.02 10.99 3.27
N PHE A 207 2.24 11.71 2.46
CA PHE A 207 2.74 12.83 1.68
C PHE A 207 3.27 13.96 2.57
N ARG A 208 2.67 14.26 3.71
CA ARG A 208 3.11 15.37 4.60
C ARG A 208 4.32 15.04 5.46
N ILE A 209 4.44 13.80 5.92
CA ILE A 209 5.55 13.37 6.80
C ILE A 209 6.88 13.53 6.05
N ASP A 210 7.85 14.21 6.65
CA ASP A 210 9.21 14.40 6.12
C ASP A 210 9.28 14.98 4.68
N GLU A 211 8.30 15.78 4.25
CA GLU A 211 8.28 16.34 2.88
C GLU A 211 9.23 17.52 2.66
N ALA A 212 9.43 18.34 3.70
CA ALA A 212 10.28 19.53 3.71
C ALA A 212 11.36 19.42 4.80
#